data_AF-A0A2T6LQG9-F1
#
_entry.id   AF-A0A2T6LQG9-F1
#
_cell.length_a   1.000
_cell.length_b   1.000
_cell.length_c   1.000
_cell.angle_alpha   90.00
_cell.angle_beta   90.00
_cell.angle_gamma   90.00
#
_symmetry.space_group_name_H-M   'P 1'
#
loop_
_entity.id
_entity.type
_entity.pdbx_description
1 polymer ?
#
loop_
_entity_poly.entity_id
_entity_poly.type
_entity_poly.pdbx_seq_one_letter_code
_entity_poly.pdbx_strand_id
1 'polypeptide(L)'
;MLEGFGLYPVCLQIDLDSYDGDWRHVARFRNSSGWLLVAEAEIWVGDKHKATMPLIVGCDEWEEPIPSFIAANLLRCASSLPQLCDEFPPAELELLIERERSEVRKRWLRQSNNAIARIHEAGEHAIRELEDGVDAQMLASNRLIADLGRRRRMLPLDHPGRTAFAAAIADQEDWQTGMISWLADRRQELRAHFDAQERQASQGLHPRLEVELLYVVNWHHAELPAYEVREVWSDAIRATRPWPPFGHAKLDLADNQLAVLAAISGRGYRSGSMPVPPPPATQPLLPANRLTVDWATLRNKLGVVAAQEPEPDPASSVLRVKRDLDRERFGPSQDASVGEGALPPDYKERVARVLNLEALLAQHSPWTDPWFEVNELLQQARRALEVAEGE
;
A
#
# COMPACT_ATOMS: atom_id res chain seq x y z
N MET A 1 3.93 31.52 -5.12
CA MET A 1 4.08 32.95 -4.76
C MET A 1 5.54 33.43 -4.80
N LEU A 2 6.55 32.54 -4.81
CA LEU A 2 7.98 32.89 -4.92
C LEU A 2 8.66 32.38 -6.23
N GLU A 3 7.90 31.76 -7.13
CA GLU A 3 8.38 31.36 -8.46
C GLU A 3 8.82 32.60 -9.25
N GLY A 4 10.13 32.79 -9.40
CA GLY A 4 10.72 33.91 -10.13
C GLY A 4 11.83 34.67 -9.39
N PHE A 5 11.95 34.52 -8.06
CA PHE A 5 13.05 35.16 -7.30
C PHE A 5 14.40 34.43 -7.45
N GLY A 6 14.38 33.18 -7.94
CA GLY A 6 15.58 32.42 -8.29
C GLY A 6 16.53 32.23 -7.10
N LEU A 7 17.84 32.31 -7.38
CA LEU A 7 18.93 32.15 -6.41
C LEU A 7 19.10 33.33 -5.44
N TYR A 8 18.35 34.43 -5.61
CA TYR A 8 18.53 35.62 -4.79
C TYR A 8 17.75 35.50 -3.48
N PRO A 9 18.39 35.72 -2.32
CA PRO A 9 17.71 35.63 -1.03
C PRO A 9 16.65 36.71 -0.90
N VAL A 10 15.47 36.33 -0.41
CA VAL A 10 14.38 37.25 -0.10
C VAL A 10 14.14 37.34 1.40
N CYS A 11 13.86 38.54 1.87
CA CYS A 11 13.47 38.79 3.25
C CYS A 11 11.93 38.76 3.35
N LEU A 12 11.38 37.99 4.29
CA LEU A 12 9.95 37.86 4.56
C LEU A 12 9.64 38.10 6.04
N GLN A 13 8.51 38.77 6.30
CA GLN A 13 7.93 38.82 7.64
C GLN A 13 6.84 37.75 7.72
N ILE A 14 6.89 36.91 8.74
CA ILE A 14 5.96 35.79 8.92
C ILE A 14 5.01 36.10 10.08
N ASP A 15 3.72 36.04 9.80
CA ASP A 15 2.67 36.14 10.81
C ASP A 15 2.41 34.76 11.41
N LEU A 16 2.96 34.47 12.60
CA LEU A 16 2.80 33.17 13.24
C LEU A 16 1.39 32.94 13.78
N ASP A 17 0.59 34.00 13.99
CA ASP A 17 -0.79 33.88 14.47
C ASP A 17 -1.73 33.37 13.37
N SER A 18 -1.30 33.42 12.11
CA SER A 18 -2.01 32.86 10.96
C SER A 18 -1.82 31.34 10.78
N TYR A 19 -1.04 30.68 11.63
CA TYR A 19 -0.83 29.23 11.53
C TYR A 19 -2.07 28.45 11.97
N ASP A 20 -2.68 27.70 11.05
CA ASP A 20 -3.91 26.93 11.30
C ASP A 20 -3.76 25.72 12.25
N GLY A 21 -2.56 25.43 12.77
CA GLY A 21 -2.28 24.26 13.62
C GLY A 21 -2.07 24.58 15.11
N ASP A 22 -1.56 23.61 15.88
CA ASP A 22 -1.18 23.84 17.28
C ASP A 22 -0.08 24.92 17.35
N TRP A 23 -0.33 26.00 18.10
CA TRP A 23 0.59 27.12 18.29
C TRP A 23 1.98 26.66 18.77
N ARG A 24 2.07 25.51 19.44
CA ARG A 24 3.34 24.91 19.88
C ARG A 24 4.28 24.57 18.72
N HIS A 25 3.75 24.35 17.52
CA HIS A 25 4.55 24.05 16.32
C HIS A 25 5.34 25.27 15.83
N VAL A 26 4.87 26.47 16.14
CA VAL A 26 5.49 27.75 15.71
C VAL A 26 6.06 28.56 16.88
N ALA A 27 5.86 28.12 18.12
CA ALA A 27 6.27 28.85 19.33
C ALA A 27 7.77 29.19 19.36
N ARG A 28 8.64 28.33 18.81
CA ARG A 28 10.09 28.56 18.72
C ARG A 28 10.46 29.78 17.85
N PHE A 29 9.59 30.15 16.91
CA PHE A 29 9.86 31.23 15.95
C PHE A 29 9.44 32.61 16.46
N ARG A 30 8.86 32.70 17.66
CA ARG A 30 8.44 33.96 18.24
C ARG A 30 9.65 34.80 18.64
N ASN A 31 9.65 36.05 18.17
CA ASN A 31 10.70 37.04 18.42
C ASN A 31 12.09 36.58 17.95
N SER A 32 12.13 35.70 16.97
CA SER A 32 13.35 35.26 16.32
C SER A 32 13.31 35.57 14.84
N SER A 33 14.48 35.42 14.25
CA SER A 33 14.73 35.47 12.83
C SER A 33 15.63 34.32 12.42
N GLY A 34 15.79 34.13 11.13
CA GLY A 34 16.69 33.11 10.62
C GLY A 34 16.54 32.90 9.13
N TRP A 35 17.08 31.78 8.67
CA TRP A 35 17.10 31.45 7.27
C TRP A 35 16.36 30.14 6.99
N LEU A 36 15.72 30.10 5.82
CA LEU A 36 15.06 28.93 5.25
C LEU A 36 15.58 28.73 3.83
N LEU A 37 15.92 27.49 3.51
CA LEU A 37 16.24 27.05 2.17
C LEU A 37 15.22 26.01 1.76
N VAL A 38 14.56 26.27 0.64
CA VAL A 38 13.57 25.37 0.05
C VAL A 38 14.11 24.84 -1.26
N ALA A 39 14.19 23.52 -1.34
CA ALA A 39 14.62 22.80 -2.52
C ALA A 39 13.61 21.72 -2.86
N GLU A 40 13.71 21.21 -4.08
CA GLU A 40 12.95 20.08 -4.56
C GLU A 40 13.90 18.92 -4.83
N ALA A 41 13.60 17.75 -4.26
CA ALA A 41 14.36 16.55 -4.48
C ALA A 41 13.62 15.62 -5.44
N GLU A 42 14.26 15.33 -6.56
CA GLU A 42 13.84 14.30 -7.49
C GLU A 42 14.52 12.98 -7.17
N ILE A 43 13.71 11.93 -7.04
CA ILE A 43 14.17 10.57 -6.80
C ILE A 43 14.12 9.78 -8.11
N TRP A 44 15.29 9.33 -8.53
CA TRP A 44 15.50 8.53 -9.72
C TRP A 44 15.95 7.13 -9.35
N VAL A 45 15.37 6.11 -9.97
CA VAL A 45 15.78 4.71 -9.82
C VAL A 45 16.12 4.16 -11.20
N GLY A 46 17.42 3.93 -11.42
CA GLY A 46 17.93 3.79 -12.79
C GLY A 46 17.59 5.03 -13.60
N ASP A 47 17.01 4.84 -14.79
CA ASP A 47 16.63 5.95 -15.67
C ASP A 47 15.18 6.43 -15.47
N LYS A 48 14.48 5.93 -14.44
CA LYS A 48 13.07 6.24 -14.19
C LYS A 48 12.92 7.22 -13.04
N HIS A 49 12.29 8.36 -13.31
CA HIS A 49 11.77 9.26 -12.29
C HIS A 49 10.70 8.53 -11.47
N LYS A 50 10.80 8.63 -10.14
CA LYS A 50 9.90 7.93 -9.21
C LYS A 50 9.04 8.86 -8.40
N ALA A 51 9.63 9.91 -7.87
CA ALA A 51 8.96 10.82 -6.97
C ALA A 51 9.68 12.16 -6.94
N THR A 52 8.92 13.19 -6.62
CA THR A 52 9.43 14.51 -6.32
C THR A 52 8.95 14.90 -4.93
N MET A 53 9.82 15.47 -4.10
CA MET A 53 9.47 15.88 -2.74
C MET A 53 10.16 17.19 -2.32
N PRO A 54 9.49 18.02 -1.50
CA PRO A 54 10.11 19.23 -0.99
C PRO A 54 11.14 18.89 0.10
N LEU A 55 12.31 19.52 0.02
CA LEU A 55 13.31 19.58 1.08
C LEU A 55 13.30 20.98 1.67
N ILE A 56 13.00 21.08 2.96
CA ILE A 56 12.95 22.34 3.68
C ILE A 56 13.93 22.24 4.83
N VAL A 57 14.94 23.11 4.81
CA VAL A 57 15.92 23.23 5.88
C VAL A 57 15.97 24.67 6.35
N GLY A 58 16.36 24.88 7.60
CA GLY A 58 16.53 26.22 8.13
C GLY A 58 17.45 26.26 9.32
N CYS A 59 17.95 27.44 9.62
CA CYS A 59 18.65 27.78 10.84
C CYS A 59 18.09 29.08 11.41
N ASP A 60 18.23 29.27 12.72
CA ASP A 60 17.91 30.55 13.34
C ASP A 60 19.06 31.57 13.20
N GLU A 61 18.85 32.77 13.74
CA GLU A 61 19.81 33.88 13.78
C GLU A 61 21.16 33.55 14.43
N TRP A 62 21.24 32.47 15.21
CA TRP A 62 22.46 31.97 15.84
C TRP A 62 23.11 30.83 15.03
N GLU A 63 22.64 30.61 13.80
CA GLU A 63 23.03 29.51 12.93
C GLU A 63 22.69 28.13 13.52
N GLU A 64 21.80 28.04 14.52
CA GLU A 64 21.39 26.75 15.06
C GLU A 64 20.38 26.07 14.12
N PRO A 65 20.56 24.78 13.81
CA PRO A 65 19.68 24.08 12.88
C PRO A 65 18.26 23.91 13.43
N ILE A 66 17.30 24.21 12.57
CA ILE A 66 15.88 23.97 12.80
C ILE A 66 15.51 22.63 12.16
N PRO A 67 14.88 21.70 12.89
CA PRO A 67 14.42 20.44 12.30
C PRO A 67 13.48 20.68 11.11
N SER A 68 13.66 19.93 10.01
CA SER A 68 12.94 20.13 8.74
C SER A 68 11.42 20.13 8.88
N PHE A 69 10.88 19.23 9.71
CA PHE A 69 9.44 19.16 9.99
C PHE A 69 8.88 20.39 10.71
N ILE A 70 9.71 21.10 11.50
CA ILE A 70 9.32 22.35 12.17
C ILE A 70 9.49 23.52 11.20
N ALA A 71 10.59 23.56 10.45
CA ALA A 71 10.86 24.57 9.44
C ALA A 71 9.74 24.65 8.38
N ALA A 72 9.17 23.49 8.00
CA ALA A 72 8.04 23.44 7.07
C ALA A 72 6.78 24.16 7.57
N ASN A 73 6.61 24.35 8.89
CA ASN A 73 5.46 25.09 9.43
C ASN A 73 5.53 26.59 9.15
N LEU A 74 6.74 27.16 9.00
CA LEU A 74 6.91 28.57 8.62
C LEU A 74 6.33 28.84 7.22
N LEU A 75 6.45 27.89 6.30
CA LEU A 75 5.87 28.01 4.95
C LEU A 75 4.33 27.90 4.93
N ARG A 76 3.72 27.50 6.04
CA ARG A 76 2.25 27.42 6.18
C ARG A 76 1.65 28.68 6.79
N CYS A 77 2.48 29.59 7.29
CA CYS A 77 2.05 30.86 7.84
C CYS A 77 1.86 31.88 6.71
N ALA A 78 0.94 32.82 6.89
CA ALA A 78 0.87 34.02 6.08
C ALA A 78 2.18 34.80 6.18
N SER A 79 2.61 35.37 5.05
CA SER A 79 3.83 36.15 4.96
C SER A 79 3.58 37.48 4.28
N SER A 80 4.46 38.44 4.57
CA SER A 80 4.52 39.71 3.83
C SER A 80 4.98 39.50 2.39
N LEU A 81 4.91 40.56 1.59
CA LEU A 81 5.47 40.54 0.25
C LEU A 81 7.00 40.38 0.31
N PRO A 82 7.60 39.57 -0.58
CA PRO A 82 9.05 39.37 -0.64
C PRO A 82 9.78 40.68 -0.86
N GLN A 83 10.73 40.98 0.05
CA GLN A 83 11.63 42.11 -0.05
C GLN A 83 13.04 41.65 -0.41
N LEU A 84 13.83 42.54 -1.00
CA LEU A 84 15.27 42.32 -1.16
C LEU A 84 15.92 42.16 0.22
N CYS A 85 16.84 41.21 0.30
CA CYS A 85 17.55 40.91 1.52
C CYS A 85 18.98 41.46 1.43
N ASP A 86 19.38 42.23 2.44
CA ASP A 86 20.70 42.87 2.50
C ASP A 86 21.78 41.91 3.04
N GLU A 87 21.35 40.80 3.63
CA GLU A 87 22.20 39.76 4.21
C GLU A 87 22.38 38.59 3.25
N PHE A 88 23.50 37.87 3.40
CA PHE A 88 23.75 36.64 2.64
C PHE A 88 23.35 35.42 3.46
N PRO A 89 22.85 34.35 2.81
CA PRO A 89 22.52 33.13 3.52
C PRO A 89 23.78 32.52 4.17
N PRO A 90 23.66 31.99 5.40
CA PRO A 90 24.76 31.34 6.07
C PRO A 90 25.13 30.02 5.36
N ALA A 91 26.43 29.69 5.36
CA ALA A 91 26.94 28.46 4.76
C ALA A 91 26.37 27.19 5.40
N GLU A 92 25.88 27.29 6.65
CA GLU A 92 25.23 26.19 7.36
C GLU A 92 24.03 25.62 6.59
N LEU A 93 23.29 26.43 5.82
CA LEU A 93 22.16 25.94 5.00
C LEU A 93 22.59 24.89 3.97
N GLU A 94 23.77 25.03 3.38
CA GLU A 94 24.32 24.07 2.41
C GLU A 94 24.65 22.73 3.08
N LEU A 95 25.14 22.77 4.33
CA LEU A 95 25.39 21.56 5.12
C LEU A 95 24.08 20.89 5.53
N LEU A 96 23.08 21.67 5.90
CA LEU A 96 21.77 21.16 6.29
C LEU A 96 21.03 20.52 5.12
N ILE A 97 21.10 21.08 3.91
CA ILE A 97 20.43 20.48 2.75
C ILE A 97 21.07 19.14 2.35
N GLU A 98 22.40 19.01 2.41
CA GLU A 98 23.06 17.73 2.12
C GLU A 98 22.76 16.70 3.24
N ARG A 99 22.67 17.14 4.49
CA ARG A 99 22.21 16.30 5.60
C ARG A 99 20.78 15.80 5.35
N GLU A 100 19.85 16.67 5.00
CA GLU A 100 18.46 16.29 4.75
C GLU A 100 18.34 15.37 3.53
N ARG A 101 19.10 15.62 2.46
CA ARG A 101 19.23 14.72 1.31
C ARG A 101 19.66 13.31 1.74
N SER A 102 20.64 13.22 2.66
CA SER A 102 21.08 11.94 3.21
C SER A 102 19.98 11.25 4.04
N GLU A 103 19.18 12.01 4.79
CA GLU A 103 18.06 11.48 5.57
C GLU A 103 16.92 10.99 4.67
N VAL A 104 16.60 11.72 3.60
CA VAL A 104 15.65 11.28 2.57
C VAL A 104 16.09 9.97 1.95
N ARG A 105 17.38 9.85 1.59
CA ARG A 105 17.95 8.60 1.09
C ARG A 105 17.76 7.45 2.08
N LYS A 106 18.05 7.68 3.37
CA LYS A 106 17.87 6.65 4.41
C LYS A 106 16.40 6.25 4.55
N ARG A 107 15.47 7.22 4.55
CA ARG A 107 14.02 6.95 4.61
C ARG A 107 13.57 6.10 3.43
N TRP A 108 13.99 6.46 2.21
CA TRP A 108 13.71 5.68 1.00
C TRP A 108 14.22 4.24 1.11
N LEU A 109 15.46 4.05 1.57
CA LEU A 109 16.04 2.71 1.74
C LEU A 109 15.29 1.90 2.80
N ARG A 110 14.87 2.51 3.91
CA ARG A 110 14.03 1.83 4.92
C ARG A 110 12.70 1.40 4.33
N GLN A 111 12.02 2.28 3.59
CA GLN A 111 10.75 1.96 2.93
C GLN A 111 10.91 0.84 1.89
N SER A 112 11.94 0.91 1.04
CA SER A 112 12.25 -0.12 0.05
C SER A 112 12.58 -1.47 0.70
N ASN A 113 13.37 -1.48 1.78
CA ASN A 113 13.68 -2.69 2.53
C ASN A 113 12.43 -3.29 3.19
N ASN A 114 11.55 -2.46 3.76
CA ASN A 114 10.28 -2.91 4.33
C ASN A 114 9.38 -3.52 3.24
N ALA A 115 9.35 -2.94 2.05
CA ALA A 115 8.59 -3.48 0.93
C ALA A 115 9.12 -4.87 0.49
N ILE A 116 10.44 -5.03 0.42
CA ILE A 116 11.08 -6.33 0.13
C ILE A 116 10.75 -7.36 1.22
N ALA A 117 10.84 -6.98 2.49
CA ALA A 117 10.49 -7.86 3.60
C ALA A 117 9.04 -8.33 3.53
N ARG A 118 8.09 -7.44 3.19
CA ARG A 118 6.68 -7.81 2.99
C ARG A 118 6.48 -8.79 1.85
N ILE A 119 7.19 -8.62 0.73
CA ILE A 119 7.15 -9.57 -0.41
C ILE A 119 7.64 -10.95 0.05
N HIS A 120 8.75 -10.97 0.79
CA HIS A 120 9.31 -12.22 1.32
C HIS A 120 8.35 -12.93 2.29
N GLU A 121 7.79 -12.20 3.26
CA GLU A 121 6.81 -12.74 4.22
C GLU A 121 5.55 -13.27 3.52
N ALA A 122 5.03 -12.54 2.53
CA ALA A 122 3.90 -12.98 1.73
C ALA A 122 4.21 -14.27 0.94
N GLY A 123 5.42 -14.39 0.42
CA GLY A 123 5.89 -15.59 -0.28
C GLY A 123 5.98 -16.81 0.63
N GLU A 124 6.56 -16.65 1.83
CA GLU A 124 6.60 -17.74 2.80
C GLU A 124 5.20 -18.15 3.26
N HIS A 125 4.31 -17.18 3.51
CA HIS A 125 2.94 -17.47 3.92
C HIS A 125 2.20 -18.28 2.86
N ALA A 126 2.26 -17.87 1.59
CA ALA A 126 1.61 -18.56 0.49
C ALA A 126 2.11 -20.01 0.31
N ILE A 127 3.42 -20.25 0.52
CA ILE A 127 3.98 -21.60 0.46
C ILE A 127 3.48 -22.44 1.64
N ARG A 128 3.45 -21.89 2.86
CA ARG A 128 2.94 -22.62 4.04
C ARG A 128 1.47 -22.98 3.89
N GLU A 129 0.62 -22.06 3.44
CA GLU A 129 -0.80 -22.33 3.20
C GLU A 129 -1.01 -23.45 2.16
N LEU A 130 -0.18 -23.49 1.12
CA LEU A 130 -0.19 -24.54 0.12
C LEU A 130 0.21 -25.90 0.73
N GLU A 131 1.29 -25.93 1.50
CA GLU A 131 1.81 -27.14 2.16
C GLU A 131 0.80 -27.68 3.18
N ASP A 132 0.25 -26.83 4.04
CA ASP A 132 -0.79 -27.20 5.03
C ASP A 132 -2.05 -27.77 4.36
N GLY A 133 -2.45 -27.17 3.23
CA GLY A 133 -3.58 -27.63 2.44
C GLY A 133 -3.37 -29.03 1.86
N VAL A 134 -2.16 -29.31 1.34
CA VAL A 134 -1.81 -30.64 0.82
C VAL A 134 -1.66 -31.66 1.94
N ASP A 135 -1.06 -31.29 3.08
CA ASP A 135 -0.92 -32.17 4.23
C ASP A 135 -2.28 -32.61 4.79
N ALA A 136 -3.25 -31.71 4.88
CA ALA A 136 -4.62 -32.04 5.26
C ALA A 136 -5.27 -33.05 4.29
N GLN A 137 -5.05 -32.87 2.99
CA GLN A 137 -5.54 -33.78 1.96
C GLN A 137 -4.83 -35.15 2.01
N MET A 138 -3.52 -35.18 2.24
CA MET A 138 -2.73 -36.40 2.42
C MET A 138 -3.19 -37.19 3.63
N LEU A 139 -3.47 -36.52 4.75
CA LEU A 139 -4.01 -37.13 5.96
C LEU A 139 -5.40 -37.74 5.72
N ALA A 140 -6.28 -37.05 4.99
CA ALA A 140 -7.58 -37.59 4.62
C ALA A 140 -7.46 -38.84 3.72
N SER A 141 -6.58 -38.79 2.73
CA SER A 141 -6.25 -39.91 1.85
C SER A 141 -5.71 -41.12 2.63
N ASN A 142 -4.77 -40.91 3.56
CA ASN A 142 -4.22 -41.97 4.40
C ASN A 142 -5.28 -42.65 5.26
N ARG A 143 -6.25 -41.88 5.79
CA ARG A 143 -7.39 -42.44 6.53
C ARG A 143 -8.27 -43.30 5.63
N LEU A 144 -8.51 -42.88 4.39
CA LEU A 144 -9.27 -43.65 3.41
C LEU A 144 -8.57 -44.97 3.07
N ILE A 145 -7.27 -44.93 2.74
CA ILE A 145 -6.46 -46.13 2.48
C ILE A 145 -6.51 -47.09 3.67
N ALA A 146 -6.39 -46.58 4.90
CA ALA A 146 -6.47 -47.39 6.10
C ALA A 146 -7.84 -48.07 6.29
N ASP A 147 -8.94 -47.35 5.99
CA ASP A 147 -10.30 -47.91 6.04
C ASP A 147 -10.52 -48.97 4.95
N LEU A 148 -10.13 -48.69 3.70
CA LEU A 148 -10.19 -49.65 2.60
C LEU A 148 -9.37 -50.91 2.92
N GLY A 149 -8.17 -50.73 3.48
CA GLY A 149 -7.31 -51.82 3.93
C GLY A 149 -7.94 -52.64 5.06
N ARG A 150 -8.65 -51.98 5.99
CA ARG A 150 -9.42 -52.66 7.04
C ARG A 150 -10.57 -53.48 6.44
N ARG A 151 -11.39 -52.90 5.56
CA ARG A 151 -12.53 -53.59 4.91
C ARG A 151 -12.06 -54.77 4.06
N ARG A 152 -10.95 -54.62 3.32
CA ARG A 152 -10.33 -55.70 2.55
C ARG A 152 -9.95 -56.91 3.42
N ARG A 153 -9.45 -56.67 4.65
CA ARG A 153 -9.08 -57.74 5.61
C ARG A 153 -10.29 -58.49 6.17
N MET A 154 -11.48 -57.88 6.20
CA MET A 154 -12.70 -58.51 6.71
C MET A 154 -13.35 -59.48 5.70
N LEU A 155 -13.00 -59.39 4.42
CA LEU A 155 -13.54 -60.25 3.37
C LEU A 155 -12.81 -61.60 3.27
N PRO A 156 -13.51 -62.71 2.97
CA PRO A 156 -12.90 -64.01 2.67
C PRO A 156 -11.86 -63.92 1.55
N LEU A 157 -10.83 -64.78 1.59
CA LEU A 157 -9.70 -64.74 0.64
C LEU A 157 -10.13 -64.78 -0.83
N ASP A 158 -11.14 -65.59 -1.16
CA ASP A 158 -11.63 -65.77 -2.53
C ASP A 158 -12.71 -64.75 -2.94
N HIS A 159 -13.01 -63.79 -2.08
CA HIS A 159 -14.08 -62.82 -2.35
C HIS A 159 -13.64 -61.80 -3.43
N PRO A 160 -14.39 -61.65 -4.54
CA PRO A 160 -14.00 -60.77 -5.64
C PRO A 160 -13.88 -59.29 -5.23
N GLY A 161 -14.57 -58.86 -4.18
CA GLY A 161 -14.41 -57.52 -3.60
C GLY A 161 -13.00 -57.20 -3.06
N ARG A 162 -12.13 -58.19 -2.83
CA ARG A 162 -10.74 -57.94 -2.38
C ARG A 162 -9.89 -57.30 -3.46
N THR A 163 -10.06 -57.71 -4.73
CA THR A 163 -9.35 -57.11 -5.86
C THR A 163 -9.85 -55.70 -6.12
N ALA A 164 -11.15 -55.45 -5.96
CA ALA A 164 -11.73 -54.10 -6.06
C ALA A 164 -11.17 -53.14 -5.00
N PHE A 165 -11.05 -53.57 -3.74
CA PHE A 165 -10.41 -52.75 -2.70
C PHE A 165 -8.91 -52.55 -2.93
N ALA A 166 -8.20 -53.55 -3.46
CA ALA A 166 -6.79 -53.41 -3.79
C ALA A 166 -6.57 -52.39 -4.91
N ALA A 167 -7.41 -52.42 -5.95
CA ALA A 167 -7.40 -51.42 -7.03
C ALA A 167 -7.68 -50.01 -6.48
N ALA A 168 -8.72 -49.84 -5.66
CA ALA A 168 -9.04 -48.54 -5.05
C ALA A 168 -7.94 -48.00 -4.14
N ILE A 169 -7.19 -48.87 -3.45
CA ILE A 169 -6.01 -48.46 -2.66
C ILE A 169 -4.90 -47.99 -3.59
N ALA A 170 -4.58 -48.74 -4.65
CA ALA A 170 -3.57 -48.37 -5.63
C ALA A 170 -3.89 -47.04 -6.31
N ASP A 171 -5.15 -46.84 -6.74
CA ASP A 171 -5.61 -45.57 -7.34
C ASP A 171 -5.38 -44.39 -6.38
N GLN A 172 -5.60 -44.61 -5.08
CA GLN A 172 -5.41 -43.57 -4.06
C GLN A 172 -3.92 -43.30 -3.78
N GLU A 173 -3.07 -44.32 -3.81
CA GLU A 173 -1.60 -44.20 -3.68
C GLU A 173 -0.99 -43.47 -4.90
N ASP A 174 -1.48 -43.77 -6.10
CA ASP A 174 -1.10 -43.09 -7.34
C ASP A 174 -1.51 -41.60 -7.29
N TRP A 175 -2.72 -41.31 -6.78
CA TRP A 175 -3.17 -39.94 -6.55
C TRP A 175 -2.28 -39.20 -5.54
N GLN A 176 -1.83 -39.84 -4.46
CA GLN A 176 -0.89 -39.24 -3.51
C GLN A 176 0.45 -38.90 -4.17
N THR A 177 0.97 -39.81 -4.99
CA THR A 177 2.22 -39.60 -5.74
C THR A 177 2.08 -38.41 -6.70
N GLY A 178 0.95 -38.33 -7.41
CA GLY A 178 0.62 -37.19 -8.26
C GLY A 178 0.53 -35.87 -7.49
N MET A 179 -0.07 -35.87 -6.30
CA MET A 179 -0.18 -34.67 -5.46
C MET A 179 1.18 -34.19 -4.95
N ILE A 180 2.09 -35.11 -4.59
CA ILE A 180 3.45 -34.75 -4.17
C ILE A 180 4.22 -34.08 -5.33
N SER A 181 4.11 -34.63 -6.55
CA SER A 181 4.70 -34.02 -7.74
C SER A 181 4.11 -32.63 -8.00
N TRP A 182 2.78 -32.51 -7.95
CA TRP A 182 2.08 -31.24 -8.13
C TRP A 182 2.49 -30.19 -7.09
N LEU A 183 2.63 -30.56 -5.81
CA LEU A 183 3.08 -29.66 -4.75
C LEU A 183 4.51 -29.17 -5.03
N ALA A 184 5.40 -30.04 -5.49
CA ALA A 184 6.77 -29.66 -5.82
C ALA A 184 6.82 -28.62 -6.95
N ASP A 185 6.07 -28.86 -8.02
CA ASP A 185 5.96 -27.94 -9.16
C ASP A 185 5.36 -26.60 -8.72
N ARG A 186 4.25 -26.64 -7.97
CA ARG A 186 3.56 -25.43 -7.53
C ARG A 186 4.39 -24.59 -6.57
N ARG A 187 5.16 -25.22 -5.68
CA ARG A 187 6.11 -24.53 -4.80
C ARG A 187 7.22 -23.86 -5.60
N GLN A 188 7.73 -24.51 -6.64
CA GLN A 188 8.75 -23.92 -7.51
C GLN A 188 8.20 -22.71 -8.27
N GLU A 189 6.96 -22.78 -8.77
CA GLU A 189 6.28 -21.65 -9.42
C GLU A 189 6.11 -20.46 -8.48
N LEU A 190 5.65 -20.70 -7.24
CA LEU A 190 5.48 -19.63 -6.25
C LEU A 190 6.82 -18.97 -5.90
N ARG A 191 7.88 -19.77 -5.67
CA ARG A 191 9.23 -19.24 -5.42
C ARG A 191 9.71 -18.38 -6.59
N ALA A 192 9.59 -18.88 -7.82
CA ALA A 192 9.99 -18.12 -9.00
C ALA A 192 9.23 -16.80 -9.14
N HIS A 193 7.94 -16.79 -8.79
CA HIS A 193 7.11 -15.59 -8.79
C HIS A 193 7.57 -14.55 -7.75
N PHE A 194 7.73 -14.95 -6.49
CA PHE A 194 8.17 -14.04 -5.43
C PHE A 194 9.61 -13.59 -5.61
N ASP A 195 10.51 -14.46 -6.10
CA ASP A 195 11.87 -14.07 -6.46
C ASP A 195 11.88 -13.00 -7.57
N ALA A 196 10.97 -13.09 -8.55
CA ALA A 196 10.86 -12.10 -9.60
C ALA A 196 10.39 -10.74 -9.05
N GLN A 197 9.42 -10.75 -8.13
CA GLN A 197 8.96 -9.55 -7.44
C GLN A 197 10.07 -8.94 -6.57
N GLU A 198 10.80 -9.76 -5.82
CA GLU A 198 11.92 -9.32 -4.98
C GLU A 198 13.03 -8.70 -5.83
N ARG A 199 13.39 -9.32 -6.95
CA ARG A 199 14.36 -8.76 -7.92
C ARG A 199 13.88 -7.44 -8.53
N GLN A 200 12.58 -7.29 -8.77
CA GLN A 200 12.03 -6.03 -9.27
C GLN A 200 12.07 -4.94 -8.19
N ALA A 201 11.72 -5.28 -6.94
CA ALA A 201 11.77 -4.35 -5.82
C ALA A 201 13.21 -3.93 -5.47
N SER A 202 14.17 -4.85 -5.58
CA SER A 202 15.58 -4.58 -5.26
C SER A 202 16.25 -3.61 -6.23
N GLN A 203 15.73 -3.46 -7.45
CA GLN A 203 16.15 -2.38 -8.36
C GLN A 203 15.95 -0.99 -7.73
N GLY A 204 14.98 -0.85 -6.82
CA GLY A 204 14.69 0.37 -6.05
C GLY A 204 15.73 0.75 -4.98
N LEU A 205 16.70 -0.11 -4.68
CA LEU A 205 17.67 0.09 -3.59
C LEU A 205 18.80 1.08 -3.92
N HIS A 206 18.88 1.55 -5.16
CA HIS A 206 19.90 2.51 -5.58
C HIS A 206 19.25 3.82 -6.06
N PRO A 207 18.63 4.59 -5.17
CA PRO A 207 18.07 5.88 -5.53
C PRO A 207 19.20 6.88 -5.83
N ARG A 208 19.10 7.55 -6.98
CA ARG A 208 19.80 8.81 -7.26
C ARG A 208 18.88 9.95 -6.83
N LEU A 209 19.41 10.84 -6.00
CA LEU A 209 18.70 12.05 -5.55
C LEU A 209 19.33 13.25 -6.23
N GLU A 210 18.55 13.94 -7.02
CA GLU A 210 18.90 15.24 -7.62
C GLU A 210 18.13 16.31 -6.84
N VAL A 211 18.83 17.35 -6.40
CA VAL A 211 18.26 18.41 -5.57
C VAL A 211 18.36 19.71 -6.33
N GLU A 212 17.23 20.32 -6.62
CA GLU A 212 17.11 21.62 -7.27
C GLU A 212 16.69 22.66 -6.24
N LEU A 213 17.49 23.73 -6.10
CA LEU A 213 17.18 24.81 -5.19
C LEU A 213 16.06 25.68 -5.79
N LEU A 214 14.98 25.86 -5.04
CA LEU A 214 13.85 26.69 -5.49
C LEU A 214 14.03 28.14 -5.07
N TYR A 215 14.23 28.38 -3.76
CA TYR A 215 14.40 29.73 -3.21
C TYR A 215 14.99 29.71 -1.80
N VAL A 216 15.56 30.85 -1.41
CA VAL A 216 16.16 31.08 -0.08
C VAL A 216 15.50 32.29 0.57
N VAL A 217 15.12 32.16 1.84
CA VAL A 217 14.37 33.17 2.59
C VAL A 217 15.07 33.50 3.90
N ASN A 218 15.24 34.78 4.19
CA ASN A 218 15.44 35.27 5.56
C ASN A 218 14.07 35.62 6.16
N TRP A 219 13.71 34.99 7.26
CA TRP A 219 12.41 35.19 7.90
C TRP A 219 12.55 35.99 9.20
N HIS A 220 11.54 36.82 9.47
CA HIS A 220 11.45 37.60 10.71
C HIS A 220 10.02 37.55 11.28
N HIS A 221 9.90 37.42 12.60
CA HIS A 221 8.62 37.51 13.30
C HIS A 221 8.14 38.95 13.51
N ALA A 222 9.06 39.87 13.87
CA ALA A 222 8.75 41.26 14.17
C ALA A 222 9.07 42.19 13.00
N GLU A 223 8.48 43.39 12.98
CA GLU A 223 8.76 44.42 11.98
C GLU A 223 10.27 44.66 11.84
N LEU A 224 10.75 44.65 10.60
CA LEU A 224 12.13 45.00 10.26
C LEU A 224 12.51 46.34 10.91
N PRO A 225 13.74 46.50 11.42
CA PRO A 225 14.17 47.79 11.97
C PRO A 225 13.92 48.91 10.95
N ALA A 226 13.45 50.05 11.45
CA ALA A 226 12.94 51.17 10.64
C ALA A 226 13.84 51.51 9.45
N TYR A 227 13.21 51.88 8.32
CA TYR A 227 13.80 52.23 7.02
C TYR A 227 15.06 53.13 7.12
N GLU A 228 15.11 54.03 8.10
CA GLU A 228 16.22 54.95 8.36
C GLU A 228 17.54 54.25 8.75
N VAL A 229 17.47 53.11 9.43
CA VAL A 229 18.66 52.31 9.78
C VAL A 229 19.19 51.56 8.55
N ARG A 230 18.29 51.15 7.64
CA ARG A 230 18.61 50.46 6.38
C ARG A 230 19.37 51.36 5.40
N GLU A 231 18.95 52.61 5.21
CA GLU A 231 19.62 53.53 4.26
C GLU A 231 21.07 53.82 4.68
N VAL A 232 21.28 54.18 5.95
CA VAL A 232 22.60 54.53 6.50
C VAL A 232 23.58 53.36 6.43
N TRP A 233 23.10 52.13 6.63
CA TRP A 233 23.93 50.93 6.51
C TRP A 233 24.20 50.54 5.05
N SER A 234 23.21 50.68 4.15
CA SER A 234 23.39 50.41 2.73
C SER A 234 24.44 51.34 2.10
N ASP A 235 24.50 52.61 2.54
CA ASP A 235 25.52 53.57 2.11
C ASP A 235 26.89 53.27 2.70
N ALA A 236 26.96 52.81 3.96
CA ALA A 236 28.20 52.37 4.58
C ALA A 236 28.80 51.12 3.90
N ILE A 237 27.96 50.17 3.48
CA ILE A 237 28.39 48.95 2.76
C ILE A 237 28.83 49.26 1.32
N ARG A 238 28.12 50.17 0.62
CA ARG A 238 28.55 50.67 -0.70
C ARG A 238 29.89 51.42 -0.61
N ALA A 239 30.13 52.14 0.49
CA ALA A 239 31.36 52.90 0.69
C ALA A 239 32.57 52.05 1.10
N THR A 240 32.36 50.85 1.66
CA THR A 240 33.44 50.03 2.25
C THR A 240 33.89 48.85 1.38
N ARG A 241 33.23 48.56 0.26
CA ARG A 241 33.64 47.47 -0.63
C ARG A 241 34.43 47.96 -1.86
N PRO A 242 35.65 47.45 -2.10
CA PRO A 242 36.25 47.51 -3.43
C PRO A 242 35.45 46.57 -4.34
N TRP A 243 34.81 47.14 -5.36
CA TRP A 243 34.13 46.41 -6.43
C TRP A 243 35.18 45.50 -7.13
N PRO A 244 35.03 44.16 -7.16
CA PRO A 244 35.79 43.38 -8.11
C PRO A 244 35.26 43.72 -9.52
N PRO A 245 36.12 43.95 -10.52
CA PRO A 245 35.68 44.23 -11.88
C PRO A 245 35.17 42.93 -12.50
N PHE A 246 33.92 42.56 -12.26
CA PHE A 246 33.24 41.56 -13.08
C PHE A 246 32.79 42.24 -14.36
N GLY A 247 33.51 41.93 -15.45
CA GLY A 247 33.20 42.39 -16.78
C GLY A 247 31.78 42.03 -17.19
N HIS A 248 31.14 42.95 -17.91
CA HIS A 248 29.89 42.73 -18.61
C HIS A 248 30.08 41.62 -19.67
N ALA A 249 29.87 40.37 -19.31
CA ALA A 249 29.56 39.34 -20.29
C ALA A 249 28.12 39.57 -20.73
N LYS A 250 27.92 40.15 -21.92
CA LYS A 250 26.64 40.06 -22.62
C LYS A 250 26.36 38.57 -22.82
N LEU A 251 25.28 38.08 -22.23
CA LEU A 251 24.69 36.80 -22.62
C LEU A 251 24.14 36.98 -24.05
N ASP A 252 24.97 36.70 -25.05
CA ASP A 252 24.52 36.52 -26.44
C ASP A 252 23.75 35.19 -26.53
N LEU A 253 22.51 35.21 -26.04
CA LEU A 253 21.52 34.19 -26.34
C LEU A 253 20.99 34.49 -27.74
N ALA A 254 21.34 33.65 -28.72
CA ALA A 254 20.80 33.77 -30.07
C ALA A 254 19.27 33.60 -30.06
N ASP A 255 18.56 34.36 -30.90
CA ASP A 255 17.09 34.40 -30.99
C ASP A 255 16.44 33.00 -31.10
N ASN A 256 17.19 32.02 -31.62
CA ASN A 256 16.83 30.63 -31.77
C ASN A 256 16.58 29.94 -30.41
N GLN A 257 17.33 30.31 -29.37
CA GLN A 257 17.22 29.73 -28.02
C GLN A 257 16.04 30.32 -27.24
N LEU A 258 15.72 31.61 -27.49
CA LEU A 258 14.50 32.24 -26.98
C LEU A 258 13.24 31.63 -27.62
N ALA A 259 13.30 31.26 -28.90
CA ALA A 259 12.18 30.59 -29.57
C ALA A 259 11.91 29.16 -29.04
N VAL A 260 12.95 28.43 -28.63
CA VAL A 260 12.80 27.08 -28.01
C VAL A 260 12.15 27.19 -26.63
N LEU A 261 12.55 28.18 -25.82
CA LEU A 261 11.94 28.41 -24.51
C LEU A 261 10.47 28.86 -24.62
N ALA A 262 10.13 29.65 -25.65
CA ALA A 262 8.75 30.02 -25.94
C ALA A 262 7.89 28.86 -26.49
N ALA A 263 8.50 27.89 -27.18
CA ALA A 263 7.79 26.71 -27.67
C ALA A 263 7.48 25.68 -26.57
N ILE A 264 8.29 25.65 -25.51
CA ILE A 264 8.10 24.76 -24.35
C ILE A 264 6.95 25.26 -23.48
N SER A 265 6.78 26.59 -23.32
CA SER A 265 5.70 27.17 -22.53
C SER A 265 4.32 27.15 -23.22
N GLY A 266 4.26 26.90 -24.54
CA GLY A 266 3.02 26.89 -25.32
C GLY A 266 2.30 25.54 -25.46
N ARG A 267 2.89 24.42 -25.00
CA ARG A 267 2.26 23.08 -25.09
C ARG A 267 1.46 22.76 -23.84
N GLY A 268 0.17 23.11 -23.86
CA GLY A 268 -0.81 22.58 -22.91
C GLY A 268 -0.83 21.05 -22.95
N TYR A 269 -0.54 20.42 -21.81
CA TYR A 269 -0.60 18.97 -21.63
C TYR A 269 -2.02 18.47 -21.89
N ARG A 270 -2.24 17.81 -23.04
CA ARG A 270 -3.40 16.93 -23.22
C ARG A 270 -3.19 15.71 -22.32
N SER A 271 -4.14 15.50 -21.40
CA SER A 271 -4.31 14.27 -20.64
C SER A 271 -4.34 13.07 -21.61
N GLY A 272 -3.22 12.34 -21.68
CA GLY A 272 -3.15 11.05 -22.31
C GLY A 272 -3.65 10.01 -21.32
N SER A 273 -4.77 9.38 -21.65
CA SER A 273 -5.28 8.21 -20.95
C SER A 273 -4.21 7.12 -20.84
N MET A 274 -3.94 6.65 -19.62
CA MET A 274 -3.06 5.51 -19.40
C MET A 274 -3.63 4.24 -20.06
N PRO A 275 -2.80 3.38 -20.68
CA PRO A 275 -3.22 2.08 -21.14
C PRO A 275 -3.57 1.20 -19.94
N VAL A 276 -4.80 0.71 -19.91
CA VAL A 276 -5.30 -0.27 -18.93
C VAL A 276 -4.50 -1.57 -19.11
N PRO A 277 -3.91 -2.13 -18.04
CA PRO A 277 -3.23 -3.42 -18.12
C PRO A 277 -4.23 -4.53 -18.46
N PRO A 278 -3.85 -5.53 -19.29
CA PRO A 278 -4.72 -6.66 -19.59
C PRO A 278 -5.04 -7.43 -18.29
N PRO A 279 -6.29 -7.92 -18.13
CA PRO A 279 -6.65 -8.70 -16.96
C PRO A 279 -5.76 -9.96 -16.87
N PRO A 280 -5.47 -10.45 -15.64
CA PRO A 280 -4.68 -11.66 -15.46
C PRO A 280 -5.33 -12.82 -16.19
N ALA A 281 -4.50 -13.62 -16.88
CA ALA A 281 -4.93 -14.79 -17.61
C ALA A 281 -5.80 -15.69 -16.71
N THR A 282 -6.98 -16.04 -17.23
CA THR A 282 -7.92 -16.97 -16.63
C THR A 282 -7.17 -18.23 -16.21
N GLN A 283 -7.26 -18.57 -14.92
CA GLN A 283 -6.71 -19.80 -14.38
C GLN A 283 -7.23 -21.00 -15.19
N PRO A 284 -6.38 -21.94 -15.62
CA PRO A 284 -6.86 -23.23 -16.07
C PRO A 284 -7.52 -23.92 -14.87
N LEU A 285 -8.85 -24.04 -14.91
CA LEU A 285 -9.59 -24.91 -14.01
C LEU A 285 -8.98 -26.32 -14.12
N LEU A 286 -8.60 -26.88 -12.97
CA LEU A 286 -8.33 -28.31 -12.82
C LEU A 286 -9.41 -29.11 -13.56
N PRO A 287 -9.10 -30.22 -14.25
CA PRO A 287 -10.13 -31.14 -14.68
C PRO A 287 -10.87 -31.60 -13.42
N ALA A 288 -12.11 -31.15 -13.26
CA ALA A 288 -13.02 -31.63 -12.24
C ALA A 288 -13.46 -33.05 -12.57
N ASN A 289 -12.52 -34.01 -12.59
CA ASN A 289 -12.82 -35.42 -12.54
C ASN A 289 -13.12 -35.79 -11.09
N ARG A 290 -14.23 -35.24 -10.60
CA ARG A 290 -14.91 -35.77 -9.42
C ARG A 290 -15.55 -37.07 -9.90
N LEU A 291 -14.87 -38.19 -9.70
CA LEU A 291 -15.48 -39.51 -9.82
C LEU A 291 -16.68 -39.56 -8.86
N THR A 292 -17.87 -39.25 -9.36
CA THR A 292 -19.12 -39.56 -8.68
C THR A 292 -19.27 -41.07 -8.72
N VAL A 293 -18.87 -41.73 -7.64
CA VAL A 293 -19.20 -43.14 -7.42
C VAL A 293 -20.72 -43.20 -7.28
N ASP A 294 -21.38 -43.76 -8.30
CA ASP A 294 -22.81 -44.05 -8.25
C ASP A 294 -23.06 -45.23 -7.30
N TRP A 295 -23.34 -44.89 -6.05
CA TRP A 295 -23.63 -45.85 -4.99
C TRP A 295 -24.87 -46.71 -5.29
N ALA A 296 -25.77 -46.27 -6.18
CA ALA A 296 -26.95 -47.04 -6.56
C ALA A 296 -26.59 -48.22 -7.47
N THR A 297 -25.68 -48.02 -8.44
CA THR A 297 -25.17 -49.13 -9.27
C THR A 297 -24.29 -50.09 -8.47
N LEU A 298 -23.53 -49.58 -7.50
CA LEU A 298 -22.69 -50.42 -6.64
C LEU A 298 -23.53 -51.28 -5.67
N ARG A 299 -24.64 -50.75 -5.14
CA ARG A 299 -25.61 -51.48 -4.31
C ARG A 299 -26.36 -52.55 -5.11
N ASN A 300 -26.75 -52.26 -6.36
CA ASN A 300 -27.43 -53.23 -7.23
C ASN A 300 -26.50 -54.36 -7.72
N LYS A 301 -25.20 -54.07 -7.91
CA LYS A 301 -24.19 -55.09 -8.29
C LYS A 301 -23.77 -55.99 -7.12
N LEU A 302 -23.90 -55.55 -5.89
CA LEU A 302 -23.50 -56.30 -4.69
C LEU A 302 -24.59 -57.24 -4.14
N GLY A 303 -25.74 -57.37 -4.81
CA GLY A 303 -26.72 -58.41 -4.52
C GLY A 303 -27.04 -58.57 -3.03
N VAL A 304 -27.33 -57.47 -2.34
CA VAL A 304 -27.73 -57.54 -0.94
C VAL A 304 -29.16 -58.06 -0.90
N VAL A 305 -29.29 -59.34 -0.57
CA VAL A 305 -30.54 -59.98 -0.17
C VAL A 305 -31.14 -59.15 0.95
N ALA A 306 -32.33 -58.60 0.72
CA ALA A 306 -33.12 -57.91 1.73
C ALA A 306 -33.38 -58.87 2.90
N ALA A 307 -32.70 -58.65 4.01
CA ALA A 307 -33.09 -59.23 5.28
C ALA A 307 -34.39 -58.55 5.71
N GLN A 308 -35.44 -59.35 5.88
CA GLN A 308 -36.71 -58.96 6.47
C GLN A 308 -36.48 -58.22 7.79
N GLU A 309 -37.06 -57.03 7.92
CA GLU A 309 -37.21 -56.33 9.19
C GLU A 309 -38.09 -57.18 10.13
N PRO A 310 -37.68 -57.44 11.38
CA PRO A 310 -38.58 -57.98 12.38
C PRO A 310 -39.55 -56.90 12.87
N GLU A 311 -40.82 -57.29 13.03
CA GLU A 311 -41.90 -56.53 13.65
C GLU A 311 -41.47 -55.88 14.99
N PRO A 312 -41.91 -54.64 15.27
CA PRO A 312 -41.63 -54.00 16.55
C PRO A 312 -42.56 -54.53 17.66
N ASP A 313 -41.93 -54.99 18.74
CA ASP A 313 -42.53 -55.38 20.01
C ASP A 313 -43.25 -54.18 20.69
N PRO A 314 -44.52 -54.30 21.16
CA PRO A 314 -45.35 -53.17 21.61
C PRO A 314 -45.02 -52.63 23.02
N ALA A 315 -43.78 -52.75 23.50
CA ALA A 315 -43.42 -52.45 24.90
C ALA A 315 -42.47 -51.26 25.14
N SER A 316 -42.17 -50.42 24.14
CA SER A 316 -41.28 -49.26 24.30
C SER A 316 -41.96 -47.88 24.11
N SER A 317 -43.28 -47.83 24.26
CA SER A 317 -44.12 -46.63 24.14
C SER A 317 -44.41 -45.97 25.50
N VAL A 318 -43.40 -45.81 26.35
CA VAL A 318 -43.48 -44.94 27.54
C VAL A 318 -42.12 -44.27 27.69
N LEU A 319 -41.97 -43.07 27.13
CA LEU A 319 -40.98 -42.00 27.46
C LEU A 319 -40.81 -40.93 26.35
N ARG A 320 -41.65 -40.91 25.30
CA ARG A 320 -41.73 -39.82 24.31
C ARG A 320 -43.04 -39.03 24.42
N VAL A 321 -43.29 -38.35 25.54
CA VAL A 321 -44.43 -37.42 25.70
C VAL A 321 -44.03 -36.16 26.50
N LYS A 322 -42.78 -35.67 26.39
CA LYS A 322 -42.40 -34.48 27.18
C LYS A 322 -41.41 -33.50 26.54
N ARG A 323 -41.30 -33.44 25.21
CA ARG A 323 -40.41 -32.47 24.55
C ARG A 323 -40.92 -31.74 23.31
N ASP A 324 -42.19 -31.93 22.91
CA ASP A 324 -42.75 -31.30 21.71
C ASP A 324 -43.85 -30.25 21.99
N LEU A 325 -43.94 -29.76 23.22
CA LEU A 325 -44.78 -28.61 23.59
C LEU A 325 -43.86 -27.53 24.16
N ASP A 326 -43.40 -26.60 23.30
CA ASP A 326 -43.02 -25.21 23.65
C ASP A 326 -42.19 -24.47 22.57
N ARG A 327 -42.14 -24.92 21.30
CA ARG A 327 -41.45 -24.16 20.24
C ARG A 327 -42.23 -23.90 18.95
N GLU A 328 -43.56 -23.95 19.02
CA GLU A 328 -44.44 -23.33 18.03
C GLU A 328 -44.99 -21.99 18.57
N ARG A 329 -44.27 -20.88 18.31
CA ARG A 329 -44.89 -19.56 18.17
C ARG A 329 -44.12 -18.76 17.13
N PHE A 330 -44.89 -18.18 16.21
CA PHE A 330 -44.55 -17.34 15.06
C PHE A 330 -44.29 -18.06 13.73
N GLY A 331 -45.39 -18.32 13.01
CA GLY A 331 -45.47 -17.96 11.58
C GLY A 331 -46.14 -16.58 11.41
N PRO A 332 -46.44 -16.08 10.19
CA PRO A 332 -46.43 -16.81 8.92
C PRO A 332 -45.68 -16.11 7.76
N SER A 333 -45.62 -16.87 6.65
CA SER A 333 -45.23 -16.52 5.28
C SER A 333 -45.98 -15.34 4.66
N GLN A 334 -45.35 -14.64 3.71
CA GLN A 334 -45.99 -14.19 2.46
C GLN A 334 -44.99 -14.20 1.30
N ASP A 335 -45.44 -14.76 0.17
CA ASP A 335 -44.85 -14.65 -1.16
C ASP A 335 -45.11 -13.27 -1.78
N ALA A 336 -44.14 -12.73 -2.52
CA ALA A 336 -44.37 -12.06 -3.81
C ALA A 336 -43.03 -11.63 -4.45
N SER A 337 -42.86 -12.06 -5.69
CA SER A 337 -41.83 -11.64 -6.65
C SER A 337 -42.02 -10.20 -7.13
N VAL A 338 -40.97 -9.38 -7.14
CA VAL A 338 -40.68 -8.35 -8.16
C VAL A 338 -39.16 -8.23 -8.26
N GLY A 339 -38.62 -8.30 -9.47
CA GLY A 339 -37.18 -8.27 -9.74
C GLY A 339 -36.60 -6.86 -9.68
N GLU A 340 -35.44 -6.76 -9.05
CA GLU A 340 -34.42 -5.73 -9.24
C GLU A 340 -33.10 -6.32 -8.70
N GLY A 341 -31.99 -6.08 -9.39
CA GLY A 341 -30.73 -6.81 -9.24
C GLY A 341 -30.12 -6.71 -7.84
N ALA A 342 -30.36 -7.72 -7.00
CA ALA A 342 -29.80 -7.77 -5.65
C ALA A 342 -28.37 -8.31 -5.67
N LEU A 343 -27.42 -7.49 -5.22
CA LEU A 343 -26.06 -7.90 -4.86
C LEU A 343 -26.07 -9.09 -3.87
N PRO A 344 -25.06 -9.98 -3.91
CA PRO A 344 -25.03 -11.19 -3.09
C PRO A 344 -25.17 -10.88 -1.59
N PRO A 345 -25.86 -11.75 -0.81
CA PRO A 345 -26.09 -11.55 0.63
C PRO A 345 -24.79 -11.43 1.45
N ASP A 346 -23.66 -11.87 0.90
CA ASP A 346 -22.32 -11.82 1.50
C ASP A 346 -21.64 -10.43 1.36
N TYR A 347 -22.18 -9.51 0.55
CA TYR A 347 -21.54 -8.21 0.29
C TYR A 347 -21.68 -7.23 1.46
N LYS A 348 -22.87 -7.15 2.07
CA LYS A 348 -23.11 -6.32 3.26
C LYS A 348 -22.31 -6.80 4.47
N GLU A 349 -22.11 -8.12 4.58
CA GLU A 349 -21.32 -8.71 5.66
C GLU A 349 -19.82 -8.42 5.50
N ARG A 350 -19.31 -8.43 4.25
CA ARG A 350 -17.93 -8.03 3.94
C ARG A 350 -17.67 -6.55 4.19
N VAL A 351 -18.60 -5.68 3.81
CA VAL A 351 -18.49 -4.23 4.08
C VAL A 351 -18.53 -3.96 5.59
N ALA A 352 -19.40 -4.64 6.35
CA ALA A 352 -19.43 -4.52 7.80
C ALA A 352 -18.13 -5.01 8.46
N ARG A 353 -17.46 -6.04 7.92
CA ARG A 353 -16.15 -6.50 8.41
C ARG A 353 -15.01 -5.52 8.11
N VAL A 354 -15.04 -4.85 6.98
CA VAL A 354 -14.04 -3.82 6.62
C VAL A 354 -14.17 -2.59 7.52
N LEU A 355 -15.40 -2.13 7.79
CA LEU A 355 -15.66 -1.01 8.70
C LEU A 355 -15.31 -1.34 10.17
N ASN A 356 -15.46 -2.60 10.59
CA ASN A 356 -15.02 -3.04 11.93
C ASN A 356 -13.49 -3.13 12.05
N LEU A 357 -12.78 -3.42 10.95
CA LEU A 357 -11.31 -3.39 10.88
C LEU A 357 -10.77 -1.95 10.97
N GLU A 358 -11.48 -0.95 10.41
CA GLU A 358 -11.15 0.48 10.58
C GLU A 358 -11.19 0.90 12.06
N ALA A 359 -12.24 0.52 12.79
CA ALA A 359 -12.40 0.87 14.20
C ALA A 359 -11.29 0.25 15.09
N LEU A 360 -10.79 -0.93 14.73
CA LEU A 360 -9.71 -1.61 15.44
C LEU A 360 -8.32 -1.06 15.08
N LEU A 361 -8.09 -0.64 13.85
CA LEU A 361 -6.82 -0.05 13.42
C LEU A 361 -6.65 1.40 13.93
N ALA A 362 -7.74 2.16 14.04
CA ALA A 362 -7.72 3.50 14.63
C ALA A 362 -7.44 3.51 16.14
N GLN A 363 -7.64 2.39 16.85
CA GLN A 363 -7.39 2.28 18.29
C GLN A 363 -5.95 1.87 18.65
N HIS A 364 -5.12 1.46 17.68
CA HIS A 364 -3.85 0.77 17.98
C HIS A 364 -2.57 1.32 17.32
N SER A 365 -2.56 2.49 16.67
CA SER A 365 -1.30 3.10 16.20
C SER A 365 -1.20 4.60 16.46
N PRO A 366 -0.33 5.05 17.38
CA PRO A 366 0.02 6.47 17.52
C PRO A 366 1.21 6.89 16.63
N TRP A 367 1.83 5.99 15.86
CA TRP A 367 3.11 6.26 15.18
C TRP A 367 3.26 5.50 13.87
N THR A 368 2.45 5.82 12.87
CA THR A 368 2.78 5.57 11.47
C THR A 368 2.04 6.61 10.63
N ASP A 369 2.66 7.05 9.53
CA ASP A 369 1.99 7.71 8.40
C ASP A 369 1.66 6.63 7.37
N PRO A 370 0.46 6.00 7.37
CA PRO A 370 -0.02 5.20 6.25
C PRO A 370 -1.03 5.98 5.40
N TRP A 371 -1.14 7.30 5.61
CA TRP A 371 -2.22 8.12 5.06
C TRP A 371 -2.26 8.21 3.53
N PHE A 372 -1.19 7.87 2.81
CA PHE A 372 -1.19 7.95 1.34
C PHE A 372 -1.80 6.68 0.69
N GLU A 373 -1.33 5.48 1.06
CA GLU A 373 -1.83 4.21 0.49
C GLU A 373 -3.28 3.93 0.91
N VAL A 374 -3.65 4.30 2.14
CA VAL A 374 -5.04 4.15 2.63
C VAL A 374 -5.98 5.11 1.90
N ASN A 375 -5.55 6.35 1.62
CA ASN A 375 -6.39 7.33 0.94
C ASN A 375 -6.58 6.99 -0.56
N GLU A 376 -5.59 6.37 -1.20
CA GLU A 376 -5.72 5.87 -2.57
C GLU A 376 -6.72 4.70 -2.65
N LEU A 377 -6.64 3.73 -1.73
CA LEU A 377 -7.59 2.63 -1.64
C LEU A 377 -9.01 3.10 -1.29
N LEU A 378 -9.14 4.12 -0.43
CA LEU A 378 -10.44 4.73 -0.09
C LEU A 378 -11.04 5.47 -1.29
N GLN A 379 -10.24 6.18 -2.08
CA GLN A 379 -10.74 6.81 -3.31
C GLN A 379 -11.18 5.78 -4.35
N GLN A 380 -10.48 4.65 -4.46
CA GLN A 380 -10.87 3.56 -5.36
C GLN A 380 -12.17 2.90 -4.90
N ALA A 381 -12.33 2.64 -3.60
CA ALA A 381 -13.56 2.08 -3.03
C ALA A 381 -14.76 3.03 -3.19
N ARG A 382 -14.55 4.34 -3.00
CA ARG A 382 -15.59 5.36 -3.14
C ARG A 382 -16.07 5.49 -4.58
N ARG A 383 -15.15 5.47 -5.55
CA ARG A 383 -15.49 5.44 -6.98
C ARG A 383 -16.25 4.17 -7.37
N ALA A 384 -15.91 3.03 -6.80
CA ALA A 384 -16.64 1.78 -7.05
C ALA A 384 -18.07 1.81 -6.49
N LEU A 385 -18.28 2.47 -5.35
CA LEU A 385 -19.60 2.72 -4.76
C LEU A 385 -20.44 3.71 -5.58
N GLU A 386 -19.86 4.83 -6.02
CA GLU A 386 -20.55 5.83 -6.85
C GLU A 386 -20.99 5.26 -8.20
N VAL A 387 -20.23 4.32 -8.78
CA VAL A 387 -20.62 3.60 -10.00
C VAL A 387 -21.76 2.62 -9.73
N ALA A 388 -21.76 1.95 -8.57
CA ALA A 388 -22.79 0.99 -8.20
C ALA A 388 -24.13 1.62 -7.75
N GLU A 389 -24.13 2.88 -7.31
CA GLU A 389 -25.35 3.63 -6.96
C GLU A 389 -25.93 4.40 -8.15
N GLY A 390 -25.21 4.49 -9.27
CA GLY A 390 -25.64 5.15 -10.50
C GLY A 390 -26.24 4.22 -11.58
N GLU A 391 -26.16 2.90 -11.38
CA GLU A 391 -26.83 1.85 -12.17
C GLU A 391 -28.04 1.29 -11.43
#